data_AF-A0AAN8SBE1-F1
#
_entry.id   AF-A0AAN8SBE1-F1
#
_cell.length_a   1.000
_cell.length_b   1.000
_cell.length_c   1.000
_cell.angle_alpha   90.00
_cell.angle_beta   90.00
_cell.angle_gamma   90.00
#
_symmetry.space_group_name_H-M   'P 1'
#
loop_
_entity.id
_entity.type
_entity.pdbx_description
1 polymer ?
#
loop_
_entity_poly.entity_id
_entity_poly.type
_entity_poly.pdbx_seq_one_letter_code
_entity_poly.pdbx_strand_id
1 'polypeptide(L)' 'MKHNIQFHNGPKKLSEAMRESMMADPVTPILWEPHLKALDRRTRIILQGIRDCVNKSDANEVIVDDVI' A
#
# COMPACT_ATOMS: atom_id res chain seq x y z
N MET A 1 6.06 9.23 0.15
CA MET A 1 5.88 8.15 -0.85
C MET A 1 6.59 6.81 -0.59
N LYS A 2 7.70 6.76 0.17
CA LYS A 2 8.57 5.56 0.29
C LYS A 2 7.86 4.28 0.78
N HIS A 3 6.88 4.42 1.68
CA HIS A 3 6.20 3.28 2.31
C HIS A 3 5.30 2.43 1.38
N ASN A 4 4.72 2.98 0.32
CA ASN A 4 3.81 2.19 -0.54
C ASN A 4 4.57 1.27 -1.51
N ILE A 5 5.78 1.66 -1.93
CA ILE A 5 6.61 0.86 -2.84
C ILE A 5 7.11 -0.40 -2.14
N GLN A 6 7.43 -0.33 -0.84
CA GLN A 6 7.95 -1.47 -0.08
C GLN A 6 6.93 -2.62 0.02
N PHE A 7 5.63 -2.33 0.02
CA PHE A 7 4.60 -3.36 0.11
C PHE A 7 4.19 -3.96 -1.24
N HIS A 8 4.68 -3.38 -2.34
CA HIS A 8 4.48 -3.92 -3.69
C HIS A 8 5.74 -4.63 -4.22
N ASN A 9 6.93 -4.08 -3.95
CA ASN A 9 8.21 -4.59 -4.45
C ASN A 9 9.14 -5.14 -3.35
N GLY A 10 8.79 -4.98 -2.08
CA GLY A 10 9.61 -5.46 -0.96
C GLY A 10 9.31 -6.92 -0.60
N PRO A 11 9.97 -7.43 0.45
CA PRO A 11 9.94 -8.85 0.81
C PRO A 11 8.60 -9.30 1.40
N LYS A 12 7.71 -8.35 1.75
CA LYS A 12 6.43 -8.61 2.41
C LYS A 12 5.33 -7.77 1.77
N LYS A 13 4.21 -8.42 1.44
CA LYS A 13 3.03 -7.74 0.87
C LYS A 13 2.26 -6.98 1.95
N LEU A 14 1.41 -6.03 1.53
CA LEU A 14 0.54 -5.31 2.47
C LEU A 14 -0.39 -6.26 3.22
N SER A 15 -0.96 -7.26 2.54
CA SER A 15 -1.83 -8.27 3.16
C SER A 15 -1.15 -9.05 4.29
N GLU A 16 0.13 -9.37 4.15
CA GLU A 16 0.93 -10.10 5.13
C GLU A 16 1.22 -9.23 6.35
N ALA A 17 1.66 -7.98 6.13
CA ALA A 17 1.90 -7.02 7.21
C ALA A 17 0.61 -6.73 8.01
N MET A 18 -0.52 -6.59 7.31
CA MET A 18 -1.83 -6.39 7.94
C MET A 18 -2.24 -7.62 8.75
N ARG A 19 -2.04 -8.83 8.21
CA ARG A 19 -2.33 -10.07 8.93
C ARG A 19 -1.55 -10.10 10.25
N GLU A 20 -0.25 -9.87 10.19
CA GLU A 20 0.61 -9.83 11.38
C GLU A 20 0.17 -8.79 12.41
N SER A 21 -0.14 -7.57 11.94
CA SER A 21 -0.61 -6.50 12.82
C SER A 21 -1.91 -6.84 13.55
N MET A 22 -2.80 -7.63 12.92
CA MET A 22 -4.10 -7.97 13.48
C MET A 22 -4.10 -9.26 14.30
N MET A 23 -3.08 -10.11 14.17
CA MET A 23 -3.05 -11.44 14.83
C MET A 23 -3.11 -11.37 16.36
N ALA A 24 -2.65 -10.27 16.96
CA ALA A 24 -2.66 -10.09 18.42
C ALA A 24 -4.02 -9.70 18.99
N ASP A 25 -5.00 -9.38 18.13
CA ASP A 25 -6.32 -8.95 18.57
C ASP A 25 -7.18 -10.16 19.00
N PRO A 26 -7.87 -10.10 20.16
CA PRO A 26 -8.75 -11.16 20.64
C PRO A 26 -9.88 -11.57 19.68
N VAL A 27 -10.31 -10.68 18.78
CA VAL A 27 -11.38 -10.97 17.81
C VAL A 27 -10.86 -11.55 16.49
N THR A 28 -9.60 -11.98 16.45
CA THR A 28 -9.01 -12.61 15.26
C THR A 28 -9.81 -13.85 14.82
N PRO A 29 -10.09 -14.03 13.50
CA PRO A 29 -9.63 -13.19 12.39
C PRO A 29 -10.49 -11.92 12.16
N ILE A 30 -9.84 -10.74 12.18
CA ILE A 30 -10.50 -9.45 11.92
C ILE A 30 -10.96 -9.32 10.46
N LEU A 31 -10.08 -9.67 9.50
CA LEU A 31 -10.36 -9.57 8.07
C LEU A 31 -10.35 -10.93 7.40
N TRP A 32 -11.32 -11.11 6.50
CA TRP A 32 -11.40 -12.32 5.70
C TRP A 32 -10.36 -12.33 4.59
N GLU A 33 -9.95 -13.54 4.18
CA GLU A 33 -8.94 -13.77 3.14
C GLU A 33 -9.22 -13.03 1.81
N PRO A 34 -10.46 -12.92 1.31
CA PRO A 34 -10.74 -12.15 0.10
C PRO A 34 -10.42 -10.66 0.24
N HIS A 35 -10.58 -10.07 1.44
CA HIS A 35 -10.26 -8.67 1.69
C HIS A 35 -8.74 -8.45 1.76
N LEU A 36 -8.00 -9.37 2.36
CA LEU A 36 -6.53 -9.34 2.36
C LEU A 36 -5.97 -9.40 0.93
N LYS A 37 -6.48 -10.32 0.09
CA LYS A 37 -6.13 -10.37 -1.35
C LYS A 37 -6.54 -9.10 -2.11
N ALA A 38 -7.65 -8.47 -1.71
CA ALA A 38 -8.10 -7.22 -2.33
C ALA A 38 -7.16 -6.05 -2.01
N LEU A 39 -6.53 -6.01 -0.83
CA LEU A 39 -5.54 -5.00 -0.48
C LEU A 39 -4.37 -5.04 -1.47
N ASP A 40 -3.76 -6.21 -1.68
CA ASP A 40 -2.62 -6.34 -2.60
C ASP A 40 -2.97 -5.94 -4.04
N ARG A 41 -4.18 -6.29 -4.51
CA ARG A 41 -4.67 -5.86 -5.82
C ARG A 41 -4.82 -4.34 -5.89
N ARG A 42 -5.38 -3.72 -4.86
CA ARG A 42 -5.59 -2.27 -4.79
C ARG A 42 -4.26 -1.51 -4.68
N THR A 43 -3.27 -2.01 -3.96
CA THR A 43 -1.92 -1.42 -3.91
C THR A 43 -1.31 -1.29 -5.31
N ARG A 44 -1.48 -2.30 -6.17
CA ARG A 44 -1.03 -2.21 -7.58
C ARG A 44 -1.75 -1.10 -8.35
N ILE A 45 -3.07 -1.00 -8.18
CA ILE A 45 -3.88 0.03 -8.85
C ILE A 45 -3.44 1.43 -8.41
N ILE A 46 -3.24 1.64 -7.10
CA ILE A 46 -2.77 2.90 -6.54
C ILE A 46 -1.40 3.28 -7.13
N LEU A 47 -0.45 2.34 -7.15
CA LEU A 47 0.88 2.59 -7.72
C LEU A 47 0.83 2.87 -9.22
N GLN A 48 -0.11 2.28 -9.96
CA GLN A 48 -0.33 2.63 -11.36
C GLN A 48 -0.83 4.07 -11.50
N GLY A 49 -1.83 4.47 -10.70
CA GLY A 49 -2.30 5.86 -10.71
C GLY A 49 -1.19 6.86 -10.38
N ILE A 50 -0.31 6.53 -9.42
CA ILE A 50 0.86 7.36 -9.10
C ILE A 50 1.82 7.47 -10.30
N ARG A 51 2.13 6.36 -10.98
CA ARG A 51 2.97 6.39 -12.19
C ARG A 51 2.35 7.25 -13.27
N ASP A 52 1.05 7.16 -13.46
CA ASP A 52 0.33 7.96 -14.45
C ASP A 52 0.40 9.47 -14.13
N CYS A 53 0.38 9.84 -12.85
CA CYS A 53 0.60 11.23 -12.42
C CYS A 53 2.04 11.70 -12.71
N VAL A 54 3.04 10.92 -12.32
CA VAL A 54 4.47 11.25 -12.54
C VAL A 54 4.84 11.27 -14.03
N ASN A 55 4.14 10.51 -14.87
CA ASN A 55 4.34 10.54 -16.31
C ASN A 55 3.72 11.78 -16.98
N LYS A 56 2.76 12.45 -16.32
CA LYS A 56 2.05 13.63 -16.85
C LYS A 56 2.65 14.96 -16.39
N SER A 57 3.35 14.98 -15.25
CA SER A 57 3.87 16.18 -14.58
C SER A 57 5.20 15.87 -13.90
N ASP A 58 5.98 16.88 -13.53
CA ASP A 58 7.25 16.67 -12.83
C ASP A 58 7.01 15.96 -11.48
N ALA A 59 7.87 15.01 -11.13
CA ALA A 59 7.74 14.25 -9.88
C ALA A 59 7.72 15.16 -8.64
N ASN A 60 8.41 16.30 -8.67
CA ASN A 60 8.45 17.27 -7.57
C ASN A 60 7.14 18.07 -7.44
N GLU A 61 6.33 18.17 -8.50
CA GLU A 61 4.99 18.76 -8.44
C GLU A 61 3.96 17.76 -7.92
N VAL A 62 4.18 16.47 -8.19
CA VAL A 62 3.27 15.38 -7.78
C VAL A 62 3.55 14.91 -6.34
N ILE A 63 4.81 14.94 -5.91
CA ILE A 63 5.26 14.46 -4.59
C ILE A 63 5.62 15.68 -3.75
N VAL A 64 4.62 16.24 -3.08
CA VAL A 64 4.80 17.35 -2.13
C VAL A 64 5.04 16.78 -0.73
N ASP A 65 6.10 17.22 -0.07
CA ASP A 65 6.33 16.95 1.36
C ASP A 65 5.83 18.15 2.15
N ASP A 66 4.61 18.05 2.70
CA ASP A 66 3.95 19.13 3.45
C ASP A 66 4.51 19.30 4.87
N VAL A 67 5.58 18.58 5.23
CA VAL A 67 6.23 18.72 6.54
C VAL A 67 7.08 20.00 6.55
N ILE A 68 6.47 21.06 7.08
CA ILE A 68 7.15 22.29 7.55
C ILE A 68 7.94 21.98 8.82
#